data_AF-A0A538Q6R3-F1
#
_entry.id   AF-A0A538Q6R3-F1
#
_cell.length_a   1.000
_cell.length_b   1.000
_cell.length_c   1.000
_cell.angle_alpha   90.00
_cell.angle_beta   90.00
_cell.angle_gamma   90.00
#
_symmetry.space_group_name_H-M   'P 1'
#
loop_
_entity.id
_entity.type
_entity.pdbx_description
1 polymer ?
#
loop_
_entity_poly.entity_id
_entity_poly.type
_entity_poly.pdbx_seq_one_letter_code
_entity_poly.pdbx_strand_id
1 'polypeptide(L)' 'MKQVVVTIDGPAGAGKSSVAKLLARRLGYRLLDTGAIYR' A
#
# COMPACT_ATOMS: atom_id res chain seq x y z
N MET A 1 10.00 18.10 -7.90
CA MET A 1 9.64 17.75 -6.50
C MET A 1 9.84 16.26 -6.31
N LYS A 2 10.39 15.82 -5.17
CA LYS A 2 10.63 14.39 -4.89
C LYS A 2 9.32 13.74 -4.42
N GLN A 3 8.85 12.70 -5.10
CA GLN A 3 7.72 11.90 -4.62
C GLN A 3 8.22 10.89 -3.60
N VAL A 4 7.53 10.82 -2.46
CA VAL A 4 7.79 9.81 -1.42
C VAL A 4 7.02 8.54 -1.79
N VAL A 5 7.72 7.42 -1.84
CA VAL A 5 7.14 6.09 -2.07
C VAL A 5 7.28 5.29 -0.78
N VAL A 6 6.19 4.66 -0.35
CA VAL A 6 6.14 3.86 0.89
C VAL A 6 5.75 2.44 0.51
N THR A 7 6.57 1.46 0.92
CA THR A 7 6.29 0.04 0.78
C THR A 7 5.78 -0.53 2.10
N ILE A 8 4.88 -1.51 2.03
CA ILE A 8 4.31 -2.20 3.20
C ILE A 8 4.49 -3.70 3.00
N ASP A 9 5.45 -4.28 3.72
CA ASP A 9 5.86 -5.68 3.61
C ASP A 9 5.52 -6.48 4.88
N GLY A 10 5.47 -7.81 4.74
CA GLY A 10 5.12 -8.73 5.83
C GLY A 10 4.47 -10.02 5.33
N PRO A 11 4.19 -10.99 6.23
CA PRO A 11 3.70 -12.32 5.85
C PRO A 11 2.27 -12.31 5.28
N ALA A 12 1.87 -13.42 4.65
CA ALA A 12 0.50 -13.61 4.17
C ALA A 12 -0.50 -13.51 5.33
N GLY A 13 -1.67 -12.90 5.09
CA GLY A 13 -2.69 -12.70 6.12
C GLY A 13 -2.44 -11.55 7.10
N ALA A 14 -1.29 -10.87 7.08
CA ALA A 14 -0.96 -9.79 8.03
C ALA A 14 -1.74 -8.47 7.84
N GLY A 15 -2.75 -8.41 6.96
CA GLY A 15 -3.58 -7.22 6.75
C GLY A 15 -2.92 -6.06 5.97
N LYS A 16 -1.80 -6.31 5.28
CA LYS A 16 -1.01 -5.28 4.54
C LYS A 16 -1.86 -4.41 3.61
N SER A 17 -2.69 -5.02 2.76
CA SER A 17 -3.56 -4.29 1.83
C SER A 17 -4.61 -3.43 2.56
N SER A 18 -5.09 -3.87 3.73
CA SER A 18 -6.04 -3.11 4.55
C SER A 18 -5.38 -1.87 5.14
N VAL A 19 -4.18 -2.01 5.72
CA VAL A 19 -3.40 -0.89 6.25
C VAL A 19 -3.00 0.07 5.14
N ALA A 20 -2.53 -0.44 4.00
CA ALA A 20 -2.14 0.36 2.85
C ALA A 20 -3.30 1.24 2.33
N LYS A 21 -4.51 0.67 2.20
CA LYS A 21 -5.73 1.40 1.83
C LYS A 21 -6.07 2.50 2.83
N LEU A 22 -5.98 2.22 4.13
CA LEU A 22 -6.32 3.18 5.17
C LEU A 22 -5.30 4.32 5.25
N LEU A 23 -4.01 4.00 5.14
CA LEU A 23 -2.91 4.97 5.13
C LEU A 23 -2.98 5.88 3.90
N ALA A 24 -3.21 5.31 2.72
CA ALA A 24 -3.36 6.06 1.47
C ALA A 24 -4.49 7.09 1.55
N ARG A 25 -5.67 6.68 2.06
CA ARG A 25 -6.79 7.61 2.29
C ARG A 25 -6.46 8.70 3.31
N ARG A 26 -5.80 8.35 4.42
CA ARG A 26 -5.49 9.30 5.49
C ARG A 26 -4.46 10.34 5.09
N LEU A 27 -3.49 9.96 4.24
CA LEU A 27 -2.39 10.84 3.84
C LEU A 27 -2.57 11.45 2.44
N GLY A 28 -3.64 11.11 1.71
CA GLY A 28 -3.84 11.57 0.34
C GLY A 28 -2.89 10.94 -0.69
N TYR A 29 -2.39 9.73 -0.41
CA TYR A 29 -1.50 9.00 -1.32
C TYR A 29 -2.31 8.15 -2.30
N ARG A 30 -1.73 7.92 -3.48
CA ARG A 30 -2.21 6.88 -4.40
C ARG A 30 -1.74 5.51 -3.92
N LEU A 31 -2.64 4.53 -3.94
CA LEU A 31 -2.31 3.15 -3.61
C LEU A 31 -1.97 2.38 -4.88
N LEU A 32 -0.82 1.70 -4.89
CA LEU A 32 -0.45 0.72 -5.90
C LEU A 32 -0.66 -0.68 -5.34
N ASP A 33 -1.65 -1.41 -5.85
CA ASP A 33 -1.93 -2.79 -5.43
C ASP A 33 -1.12 -3.78 -6.28
N THR A 34 0.13 -4.05 -5.85
CA THR A 34 1.00 -5.02 -6.53
C THR A 34 0.42 -6.43 -6.51
N GLY A 35 -0.35 -6.78 -5.48
CA GLY A 35 -1.03 -8.06 -5.38
C GLY A 35 -2.15 -8.25 -6.40
N ALA A 36 -2.61 -7.19 -7.07
CA ALA A 36 -3.55 -7.25 -8.19
C ALA A 36 -2.85 -7.25 -9.57
N ILE A 37 -1.54 -6.99 -9.63
CA ILE A 37 -0.75 -7.01 -10.86
C ILE A 37 -0.24 -8.43 -11.15
N TYR A 38 0.09 -9.19 -10.09
CA TYR A 38 0.69 -10.52 -10.20
C TYR A 38 -0.27 -11.69 -9.95
N ARG A 39 -1.52 -11.43 -9.54
CA ARG A 39 -2.61 -12.42 -9.48
C ARG A 39 -3.53 -12.21 -10.67
#